data_AF-A0A6I8MAR7-F1
#
_entry.id   AF-A0A6I8MAR7-F1
#
_cell.length_a   1.000
_cell.length_b   1.000
_cell.length_c   1.000
_cell.angle_alpha   90.00
_cell.angle_beta   90.00
_cell.angle_gamma   90.00
#
_symmetry.space_group_name_H-M   'P 1'
#
loop_
_entity.id
_entity.type
_entity.pdbx_description
1 polymer ?
#
loop_
_entity_poly.entity_id
_entity_poly.type
_entity_poly.pdbx_seq_one_letter_code
_entity_poly.pdbx_strand_id
1 'polypeptide(L)' 'MLQEPDDQIFATSVRAEVSYRPINLGLSPDEVELRVQKVMAATSIAHLAERVPHHLTFGQRKRVVLAGALAM' A
#
# COMPACT_ATOMS: atom_id res chain seq x y z
N MET A 1 12.31 -12.75 -16.41
CA MET A 1 10.88 -12.75 -16.07
C MET A 1 10.67 -11.73 -14.96
N LEU A 2 9.86 -10.68 -15.19
CA LEU A 2 9.34 -9.88 -14.09
C LEU A 2 8.46 -10.83 -13.27
N GLN A 3 8.77 -11.01 -11.99
CA GLN A 3 7.87 -11.67 -11.04
C GLN A 3 6.51 -10.96 -11.14
N GLU A 4 5.42 -11.70 -11.34
CA GLU A 4 4.10 -11.10 -11.49
C GLU A 4 3.75 -10.35 -10.19
N PRO A 5 3.37 -9.06 -10.24
CA PRO A 5 3.01 -8.30 -9.04
C PRO A 5 1.83 -8.91 -8.28
N ASP A 6 1.11 -9.84 -8.91
CA ASP A 6 -0.08 -10.49 -8.37
C ASP A 6 0.26 -11.49 -7.25
N ASP A 7 1.51 -11.95 -7.17
CA ASP A 7 1.99 -12.87 -6.12
C ASP A 7 2.33 -12.17 -4.78
N GLN A 8 2.30 -10.83 -4.73
CA GLN A 8 2.78 -10.06 -3.57
C GLN A 8 1.68 -9.31 -2.81
N ILE A 9 0.46 -9.26 -3.33
CA ILE A 9 -0.62 -8.48 -2.73
C ILE A 9 -1.72 -9.41 -2.24
N PHE A 10 -1.91 -9.50 -0.94
CA PHE A 10 -2.91 -10.40 -0.31
C PHE A 10 -3.97 -9.63 0.47
N ALA A 11 -3.85 -8.31 0.60
CA ALA A 11 -4.68 -7.53 1.48
C ALA A 11 -6.09 -7.28 0.92
N THR A 12 -7.04 -7.15 1.85
CA THR A 12 -8.45 -6.85 1.56
C THR A 12 -8.67 -5.42 1.06
N SER A 13 -7.68 -4.53 1.23
CA SER A 13 -7.70 -3.16 0.71
C SER A 13 -6.28 -2.62 0.44
N VAL A 14 -6.18 -1.60 -0.42
CA VAL A 14 -4.91 -0.88 -0.67
C VAL A 14 -4.35 -0.29 0.62
N ARG A 15 -5.21 0.28 1.47
CA ARG A 15 -4.77 0.81 2.77
C ARG A 15 -4.12 -0.29 3.60
N ALA A 16 -4.76 -1.46 3.72
CA ALA A 16 -4.21 -2.58 4.47
C ALA A 16 -2.86 -3.06 3.91
N GLU A 17 -2.71 -3.09 2.58
CA GLU A 17 -1.44 -3.43 1.93
C GLU A 17 -0.32 -2.45 2.30
N VAL A 18 -0.58 -1.15 2.23
CA VAL A 18 0.41 -0.10 2.55
C VAL A 18 0.73 -0.07 4.05
N SER A 19 -0.24 -0.35 4.92
CA SER A 19 -0.07 -0.39 6.37
C SER A 19 0.70 -1.61 6.89
N TYR A 20 0.78 -2.70 6.10
CA TYR A 20 1.30 -3.99 6.57
C TYR A 20 2.72 -3.89 7.16
N ARG A 21 3.65 -3.26 6.45
CA ARG A 21 5.05 -3.14 6.90
C ARG A 21 5.22 -2.21 8.11
N PRO A 22 4.65 -0.99 8.14
CA PRO A 22 4.63 -0.14 9.34
C PRO A 22 4.13 -0.86 10.59
N ILE A 23 3.04 -1.63 10.48
CA ILE A 23 2.50 -2.42 11.60
C ILE A 23 3.51 -3.48 12.06
N ASN A 24 4.11 -4.21 11.13
CA ASN A 24 5.11 -5.23 11.45
C ASN A 24 6.41 -4.67 12.05
N LEU A 25 6.69 -3.38 11.87
CA LEU A 25 7.80 -2.69 12.54
C LEU A 25 7.47 -2.30 13.99
N GLY A 26 6.23 -2.55 14.46
CA GLY A 26 5.80 -2.25 15.82
C GLY A 26 5.51 -0.76 16.05
N LEU A 27 5.26 0.01 14.99
CA LEU A 27 4.90 1.42 15.11
C LEU A 27 3.53 1.59 15.77
N SER A 28 3.32 2.72 16.45
CA SER A 28 2.02 3.02 17.05
C SER A 28 0.94 3.22 15.97
N PRO A 29 -0.35 2.98 16.29
CA PRO A 29 -1.45 3.19 15.34
C PRO A 29 -1.46 4.58 14.71
N ASP A 30 -1.16 5.62 15.50
CA ASP A 30 -1.12 7.02 15.04
C ASP A 30 0.03 7.25 14.05
N GLU A 31 1.21 6.67 14.30
CA GLU A 31 2.34 6.75 13.38
C GLU A 31 2.09 5.99 12.08
N VAL A 32 1.46 4.81 12.17
CA VAL A 32 1.06 4.04 10.99
C VAL A 32 0.09 4.86 10.14
N GLU A 33 -0.97 5.41 10.73
CA GLU A 33 -1.96 6.18 10.00
C GLU A 33 -1.34 7.42 9.34
N LEU A 34 -0.50 8.16 10.06
CA LEU A 34 0.18 9.35 9.53
C LEU A 34 1.06 9.01 8.32
N ARG A 35 1.87 7.94 8.42
CA ARG A 35 2.77 7.51 7.34
C ARG A 35 1.98 7.04 6.14
N VAL A 36 0.97 6.20 6.35
CA VAL A 36 0.10 5.64 5.31
C VAL A 36 -0.61 6.76 4.55
N GLN A 37 -1.24 7.70 5.26
CA GLN A 37 -1.88 8.86 4.61
C GLN A 37 -0.89 9.67 3.76
N LYS A 38 0.30 9.95 4.31
CA LYS A 38 1.35 10.72 3.61
C LYS A 38 1.80 10.05 2.32
N VAL A 39 2.10 8.74 2.36
CA VAL A 39 2.60 8.04 1.16
C VAL A 39 1.49 7.81 0.13
N MET A 40 0.26 7.58 0.57
CA MET A 40 -0.88 7.41 -0.35
C MET A 40 -1.23 8.69 -1.08
N ALA A 41 -1.07 9.84 -0.42
CA ALA A 41 -1.17 11.15 -1.06
C ALA A 41 -0.01 11.37 -2.05
N ALA A 42 1.24 11.14 -1.62
CA ALA A 42 2.43 11.35 -2.44
C ALA A 42 2.45 10.48 -3.72
N THR A 43 1.91 9.26 -3.63
CA THR A 43 1.82 8.33 -4.77
C THR A 43 0.50 8.43 -5.54
N SER A 44 -0.38 9.37 -5.18
CA SER A 44 -1.68 9.58 -5.83
C SER A 44 -2.57 8.33 -5.86
N ILE A 45 -2.62 7.58 -4.76
CA ILE A 45 -3.47 6.38 -4.58
C ILE A 45 -4.47 6.51 -3.44
N ALA A 46 -4.57 7.67 -2.78
CA ALA A 46 -5.51 7.91 -1.68
C ALA A 46 -6.96 7.55 -2.05
N HIS A 47 -7.39 7.86 -3.29
CA HIS A 47 -8.71 7.52 -3.82
C HIS A 47 -8.95 6.01 -4.04
N LEU A 48 -7.91 5.19 -3.89
CA LEU A 48 -7.97 3.73 -4.04
C LEU A 48 -7.95 3.02 -2.69
N ALA A 49 -7.94 3.74 -1.56
CA ALA A 49 -7.68 3.19 -0.23
C ALA A 49 -8.50 1.94 0.10
N GLU A 50 -9.80 1.96 -0.25
CA GLU A 50 -10.75 0.90 0.05
C GLU A 50 -10.89 -0.14 -1.08
N ARG A 51 -10.13 0.01 -2.18
CA ARG A 51 -10.19 -0.96 -3.27
C ARG A 51 -9.37 -2.20 -2.96
N VAL A 52 -9.86 -3.34 -3.43
CA VAL A 52 -9.08 -4.59 -3.44
C VAL A 52 -7.95 -4.43 -4.47
N PRO A 53 -6.68 -4.64 -4.10
CA PRO A 53 -5.55 -4.36 -4.99
C PRO A 53 -5.54 -5.18 -6.29
N HIS A 54 -6.09 -6.40 -6.29
CA HIS A 54 -6.22 -7.22 -7.51
C HIS A 54 -7.12 -6.59 -8.58
N HIS A 55 -8.04 -5.69 -8.20
CA HIS A 55 -8.89 -4.96 -9.15
C HIS A 55 -8.23 -3.70 -9.73
N LEU A 56 -7.01 -3.38 -9.30
CA LEU A 56 -6.30 -2.21 -9.78
C LEU A 56 -5.65 -2.49 -11.13
N THR A 57 -5.51 -1.46 -11.96
CA THR A 57 -4.65 -1.52 -13.13
C THR A 57 -3.21 -1.78 -12.71
N PHE A 58 -2.39 -2.33 -13.62
CA PHE A 58 -0.97 -2.58 -13.36
C PHE A 58 -0.21 -1.32 -12.87
N GLY A 59 -0.49 -0.16 -13.47
CA GLY A 59 0.11 1.11 -13.07
C GLY A 59 -0.34 1.60 -11.69
N GLN A 60 -1.54 1.26 -11.26
CA GLN A 60 -2.00 1.51 -9.89
C GLN A 60 -1.33 0.55 -8.91
N ARG A 61 -1.24 -0.76 -9.22
CA ARG A 61 -0.52 -1.74 -8.38
C ARG A 61 0.94 -1.35 -8.15
N LYS A 62 1.65 -0.90 -9.19
CA LYS A 62 3.01 -0.36 -9.06
C LYS A 62 3.11 0.78 -8.05
N ARG A 63 2.12 1.68 -8.03
CA ARG A 63 2.08 2.79 -7.06
C ARG A 63 1.78 2.32 -5.64
N VAL A 64 0.94 1.29 -5.47
CA VAL A 64 0.70 0.65 -4.16
C VAL A 64 1.98 0.03 -3.62
N VAL A 65 2.72 -0.73 -4.42
CA VAL A 65 4.00 -1.33 -4.03
C VAL A 65 5.02 -0.24 -3.63
N LEU A 66 5.10 0.84 -4.42
CA LEU A 66 5.95 1.98 -4.09
C LEU A 66 5.54 2.63 -2.76
N ALA A 67 4.24 2.84 -2.54
CA ALA A 67 3.73 3.41 -1.29
C ALA A 67 4.07 2.53 -0.08
N GLY A 68 3.93 1.21 -0.18
CA GLY A 68 4.29 0.27 0.89
C GLY A 68 5.79 0.29 1.22
N ALA A 69 6.65 0.47 0.21
CA ALA A 69 8.10 0.64 0.42
C ALA A 69 8.44 1.99 1.10
N LEU A 70 7.71 3.06 0.75
CA LEU A 70 7.90 4.40 1.32
C LEU A 70 7.29 4.58 2.72
N ALA A 71 6.40 3.68 3.15
CA ALA A 71 5.73 3.76 4.44
C ALA A 71 6.61 3.29 5.62
N MET A 72 7.67 2.54 5.33
CA MET A 72 8.69 2.08 6.30
C MET A 72 9.51 3.25 6.85
#